data_AF-A0A3G6N9P7-F1
#
_entry.id   AF-A0A3G6N9P7-F1
#
_cell.length_a   1.000
_cell.length_b   1.000
_cell.length_c   1.000
_cell.angle_alpha   90.00
_cell.angle_beta   90.00
_cell.angle_gamma   90.00
#
_symmetry.space_group_name_H-M   'P 1'
#
loop_
_entity.id
_entity.type
_entity.pdbx_description
1 polymer ?
#
loop_
_entity_poly.entity_id
_entity_poly.type
_entity_poly.pdbx_seq_one_letter_code
_entity_poly.pdbx_strand_id
1 'polypeptide(L)'
;MCYTVEVTFTWTNVDGSAGPVYTYYETRCRSLGQATPPNLNTCLDPSGDCSPDNGNNPGGGDGGYPYPQTPQTPCEKIQGVGKATVTKNAMKNLKTQVNDNKEHIYLLWEDSIGQLHDDIYGTGPVNGGGINFNFDSGDMFSALLHSHYNRPDMLSTFSFDDFISICNLAYFNAIKDQNSFVMGVVTASGTQYMMVIDDYTKLATFANQMFINGVYNEENGNLYERFYNNSVFSANTIENNEVGLAFFLESQDIGLKLLKGDDQMENWQQFTKNNQGNIAPANCN
;
A
#
# COMPACT_ATOMS: atom_id res chain seq x y z
N MET A 1 -4.70 28.74 9.48
CA MET A 1 -4.22 29.16 8.15
C MET A 1 -3.45 28.01 7.55
N CYS A 2 -3.85 27.54 6.37
CA CYS A 2 -3.15 26.50 5.65
C CYS A 2 -2.36 27.11 4.48
N TYR A 3 -1.19 26.57 4.20
CA TYR A 3 -0.37 26.98 3.06
C TYR A 3 0.31 25.74 2.47
N THR A 4 0.44 25.72 1.16
CA THR A 4 1.14 24.67 0.43
C THR A 4 2.62 24.99 0.37
N VAL A 5 3.46 24.00 0.65
CA VAL A 5 4.92 24.10 0.51
C VAL A 5 5.39 23.11 -0.54
N GLU A 6 6.27 23.56 -1.41
CA GLU A 6 7.05 22.69 -2.28
C GLU A 6 8.16 22.05 -1.44
N VAL A 7 8.17 20.73 -1.35
CA VAL A 7 9.20 19.95 -0.67
C VAL A 7 10.03 19.26 -1.72
N THR A 8 11.29 19.68 -1.80
CA THR A 8 12.29 19.08 -2.69
C THR A 8 13.20 18.19 -1.87
N PHE A 9 13.30 16.91 -2.24
CA PHE A 9 14.28 15.99 -1.68
C PHE A 9 15.26 15.55 -2.75
N THR A 10 16.54 15.47 -2.38
CA THR A 10 17.60 14.94 -3.22
C THR A 10 18.03 13.62 -2.61
N TRP A 11 17.82 12.53 -3.34
CA TRP A 11 18.37 11.23 -2.97
C TRP A 11 19.89 11.35 -2.85
N THR A 12 20.52 10.65 -1.92
CA THR A 12 21.99 10.50 -1.91
C THR A 12 22.30 9.06 -2.26
N ASN A 13 23.08 8.86 -3.32
CA ASN A 13 23.50 7.53 -3.74
C ASN A 13 24.38 6.88 -2.66
N VAL A 14 24.54 5.56 -2.74
CA VAL A 14 25.36 4.77 -1.79
C VAL A 14 26.82 5.24 -1.73
N ASP A 15 27.33 5.85 -2.80
CA ASP A 15 28.68 6.43 -2.87
C ASP A 15 28.79 7.85 -2.29
N GLY A 16 27.70 8.39 -1.72
CA GLY A 16 27.63 9.74 -1.19
C GLY A 16 27.43 10.82 -2.25
N SER A 17 27.28 10.47 -3.53
CA SER A 17 26.96 11.43 -4.58
C SER A 17 25.48 11.81 -4.57
N ALA A 18 25.15 12.98 -5.11
CA ALA A 18 23.76 13.40 -5.29
C ALA A 18 23.05 12.47 -6.28
N GLY A 19 22.02 11.80 -5.81
CA GLY A 19 21.07 11.02 -6.58
C GLY A 19 19.92 11.88 -7.13
N PRO A 20 18.87 11.22 -7.67
CA PRO A 20 17.73 11.91 -8.27
C PRO A 20 17.02 12.85 -7.29
N VAL A 21 16.56 13.98 -7.82
CA VAL A 21 15.79 14.99 -7.10
C VAL A 21 14.31 14.78 -7.37
N TYR A 22 13.52 14.85 -6.32
CA TYR A 22 12.08 14.68 -6.36
C TYR A 22 11.42 15.85 -5.64
N THR A 23 10.29 16.27 -6.17
CA THR A 23 9.54 17.40 -5.65
C THR A 23 8.10 16.97 -5.46
N TYR A 24 7.54 17.23 -4.29
CA TYR A 24 6.11 17.10 -4.03
C TYR A 24 5.58 18.32 -3.28
N TYR A 25 4.26 18.49 -3.26
CA TYR A 25 3.60 19.59 -2.56
C TYR A 25 2.93 19.07 -1.30
N GLU A 26 3.21 19.69 -0.17
CA GLU A 26 2.59 19.36 1.11
C GLU A 26 1.75 20.55 1.58
N THR A 27 0.49 20.33 1.97
CA THR A 27 -0.32 21.38 2.59
C THR A 27 -0.15 21.37 4.10
N ARG A 28 0.48 22.42 4.63
CA ARG A 28 0.70 22.60 6.07
C ARG A 28 -0.34 23.54 6.65
N CYS A 29 -1.07 23.07 7.66
CA CYS A 29 -2.04 23.87 8.39
C CYS A 29 -1.47 24.31 9.74
N ARG A 30 -1.34 25.63 9.94
CA ARG A 30 -1.05 26.21 11.25
C ARG A 30 -2.37 26.57 11.93
N SER A 31 -2.60 26.02 13.12
CA SER A 31 -3.62 26.54 14.04
C SER A 31 -3.29 28.02 14.30
N LEU A 32 -4.23 28.91 13.99
CA LEU A 32 -4.13 30.30 14.44
C LEU A 32 -4.37 30.23 15.94
N GLY A 33 -3.30 30.35 16.73
CA GLY A 33 -3.33 30.17 18.18
C GLY A 33 -4.53 30.84 18.80
N GLN A 34 -5.51 30.04 19.22
CA GLN A 34 -6.49 30.47 20.20
C GLN A 34 -5.74 30.53 21.53
N ALA A 35 -5.77 31.70 22.17
CA ALA A 35 -5.35 31.84 23.55
C ALA A 35 -6.06 30.77 24.38
N THR A 36 -5.30 29.96 25.10
CA THR A 36 -5.83 29.04 26.10
C THR A 36 -6.57 29.85 27.17
N PRO A 37 -7.85 29.57 27.47
CA PRO A 37 -8.39 29.95 28.76
C PRO A 37 -7.75 29.04 29.83
N PRO A 38 -7.40 29.56 31.02
CA PRO A 38 -6.86 28.76 32.09
C PRO A 38 -7.99 27.93 32.72
N ASN A 39 -7.72 26.65 32.96
CA ASN A 39 -8.48 25.74 33.83
C ASN A 39 -10.00 25.61 33.59
N LEU A 40 -10.40 24.44 33.12
CA LEU A 40 -11.67 23.82 33.53
C LEU A 40 -11.49 22.31 33.66
N ASN A 41 -10.91 21.92 34.80
CA ASN A 41 -11.48 20.79 35.53
C ASN A 41 -12.83 21.28 36.10
N THR A 42 -13.85 20.42 36.01
CA THR A 42 -15.18 20.50 36.65
C THR A 42 -16.19 21.54 36.14
N CYS A 43 -17.14 21.06 35.33
CA CYS A 43 -18.58 21.25 35.56
C CYS A 43 -19.18 19.84 35.39
N LEU A 44 -19.73 19.16 36.41
CA LEU A 44 -20.73 19.65 37.37
C LEU A 44 -21.80 20.45 36.64
N ASP A 45 -22.77 19.70 36.11
CA ASP A 45 -24.08 20.18 35.66
C ASP A 45 -24.66 21.17 36.68
N PRO A 46 -24.97 22.42 36.30
CA PRO A 46 -25.62 23.38 37.17
C PRO A 46 -27.16 23.35 37.09
N SER A 47 -27.77 22.34 36.47
CA SER A 47 -29.24 22.23 36.36
C SER A 47 -29.87 21.01 37.03
N GLY A 48 -29.12 19.95 37.35
CA GLY A 48 -29.56 18.91 38.27
C GLY A 48 -30.93 18.32 37.92
N ASP A 49 -31.04 17.65 36.77
CA ASP A 49 -32.21 16.79 36.51
C ASP A 49 -31.82 15.60 35.63
N CYS A 50 -31.72 14.43 36.25
CA CYS A 50 -31.64 13.15 35.57
C CYS A 50 -33.06 12.57 35.50
N SER A 51 -33.71 12.61 34.34
CA SER A 51 -34.87 11.77 34.07
C SER A 51 -34.90 11.24 32.62
N PRO A 52 -35.41 10.00 32.41
CA PRO A 52 -35.47 9.36 31.11
C PRO A 52 -36.85 9.60 30.47
N ASP A 53 -36.93 10.26 29.32
CA ASP A 53 -37.75 9.81 28.19
C ASP A 53 -37.77 10.76 26.99
N ASN A 54 -37.81 10.13 25.81
CA ASN A 54 -38.50 10.48 24.56
C ASN A 54 -38.47 11.93 24.03
N GLY A 55 -37.76 12.13 22.91
CA GLY A 55 -38.10 13.21 21.99
C GLY A 55 -37.02 13.55 20.97
N ASN A 56 -37.17 12.99 19.76
CA ASN A 56 -36.74 13.51 18.46
C ASN A 56 -35.72 14.65 18.43
N ASN A 57 -34.50 14.36 18.01
CA ASN A 57 -33.69 15.33 17.27
C ASN A 57 -32.94 14.63 16.12
N PRO A 58 -33.00 15.14 14.87
CA PRO A 58 -32.45 14.46 13.71
C PRO A 58 -30.95 14.74 13.53
N GLY A 59 -30.17 13.66 13.51
CA GLY A 59 -29.04 13.45 12.60
C GLY A 59 -27.95 14.52 12.51
N GLY A 60 -27.06 14.56 13.50
CA GLY A 60 -25.67 14.96 13.28
C GLY A 60 -24.87 13.73 12.90
N GLY A 61 -24.42 13.65 11.64
CA GLY A 61 -23.57 12.57 11.14
C GLY A 61 -22.22 12.58 11.85
N ASP A 62 -22.14 11.83 12.93
CA ASP A 62 -20.89 11.52 13.60
C ASP A 62 -20.08 10.62 12.67
N GLY A 63 -18.78 10.92 12.56
CA GLY A 63 -17.84 10.15 11.77
C GLY A 63 -17.83 8.73 12.27
N GLY A 64 -18.56 7.85 11.58
CA GLY A 64 -18.65 6.45 11.92
C GLY A 64 -17.25 5.86 11.96
N TYR A 65 -16.77 5.58 13.18
CA TYR A 65 -15.74 4.57 13.37
C TYR A 65 -16.14 3.34 12.54
N PRO A 66 -15.23 2.74 11.77
CA PRO A 66 -15.57 1.57 10.99
C PRO A 66 -16.15 0.54 11.95
N TYR A 67 -17.43 0.20 11.74
CA TYR A 67 -18.07 -0.92 12.42
C TYR A 67 -17.10 -2.10 12.39
N PRO A 68 -17.01 -2.92 13.47
CA PRO A 68 -16.17 -4.10 13.47
C PRO A 68 -16.55 -4.97 12.27
N GLN A 69 -15.72 -4.88 11.22
CA GLN A 69 -15.92 -5.61 9.99
C GLN A 69 -15.65 -7.07 10.30
N THR A 70 -16.46 -7.96 9.74
CA THR A 70 -16.21 -9.38 9.85
C THR A 70 -14.82 -9.64 9.26
N PRO A 71 -13.89 -10.30 9.97
CA PRO A 71 -12.56 -10.58 9.44
C PRO A 71 -12.67 -11.30 8.10
N GLN A 72 -12.18 -10.66 7.04
CA GLN A 72 -12.14 -11.25 5.70
C GLN A 72 -10.79 -11.94 5.49
N THR A 73 -10.84 -13.11 4.86
CA THR A 73 -9.64 -13.82 4.40
C THR A 73 -8.99 -13.08 3.23
N PRO A 74 -7.68 -13.23 3.00
CA PRO A 74 -6.99 -12.64 1.84
C PRO A 74 -7.69 -12.90 0.49
N CYS A 75 -8.27 -14.09 0.32
CA CYS A 75 -9.03 -14.47 -0.87
C CYS A 75 -10.38 -13.75 -1.03
N GLU A 76 -11.01 -13.35 0.07
CA GLU A 76 -12.23 -12.53 0.05
C GLU A 76 -11.91 -11.06 -0.22
N LYS A 77 -10.77 -10.57 0.29
CA LYS A 77 -10.33 -9.17 0.13
C LYS A 77 -10.12 -8.77 -1.33
N ILE A 78 -9.62 -9.67 -2.18
CA ILE A 78 -9.44 -9.39 -3.62
C ILE A 78 -10.74 -9.34 -4.43
N GLN A 79 -11.89 -9.75 -3.88
CA GLN A 79 -13.12 -9.89 -4.69
C GLN A 79 -13.67 -8.55 -5.17
N GLY A 80 -13.53 -7.49 -4.34
CA GLY A 80 -14.01 -6.15 -4.67
C GLY A 80 -13.14 -5.47 -5.72
N VAL A 81 -11.92 -5.09 -5.34
CA VAL A 81 -11.01 -4.32 -6.21
C VAL A 81 -10.17 -5.24 -7.08
N GLY A 82 -9.53 -6.26 -6.51
CA GLY A 82 -8.60 -7.14 -7.24
C GLY A 82 -9.21 -7.80 -8.48
N LYS A 83 -10.45 -8.30 -8.37
CA LYS A 83 -11.17 -8.97 -9.47
C LYS A 83 -12.02 -8.03 -10.33
N ALA A 84 -12.05 -6.74 -10.02
CA ALA A 84 -12.80 -5.77 -10.82
C ALA A 84 -12.31 -5.74 -12.27
N THR A 85 -13.23 -5.49 -13.21
CA THR A 85 -12.91 -5.42 -14.65
C THR A 85 -11.83 -4.38 -14.95
N VAL A 86 -11.88 -3.22 -14.28
CA VAL A 86 -10.89 -2.15 -14.43
C VAL A 86 -9.49 -2.62 -13.99
N THR A 87 -9.37 -3.25 -12.83
CA THR A 87 -8.11 -3.83 -12.33
C THR A 87 -7.54 -4.87 -13.27
N LYS A 88 -8.38 -5.80 -13.75
CA LYS A 88 -7.97 -6.81 -14.73
C LYS A 88 -7.52 -6.19 -16.05
N ASN A 89 -8.17 -5.13 -16.52
CA ASN A 89 -7.79 -4.43 -17.73
C ASN A 89 -6.45 -3.69 -17.56
N ALA A 90 -6.25 -3.00 -16.45
CA ALA A 90 -4.99 -2.33 -16.12
C ALA A 90 -3.82 -3.33 -16.05
N MET A 91 -3.99 -4.45 -15.33
CA MET A 91 -2.99 -5.52 -15.27
C MET A 91 -2.73 -6.17 -16.65
N LYS A 92 -3.75 -6.36 -17.49
CA LYS A 92 -3.58 -6.83 -18.87
C LYS A 92 -2.83 -5.82 -19.73
N ASN A 93 -3.03 -4.52 -19.53
CA ASN A 93 -2.24 -3.49 -20.20
C ASN A 93 -0.78 -3.54 -19.75
N LEU A 94 -0.53 -3.63 -18.44
CA LEU A 94 0.81 -3.79 -17.87
C LEU A 94 1.57 -4.99 -18.45
N LYS A 95 0.88 -6.11 -18.73
CA LYS A 95 1.48 -7.27 -19.47
C LYS A 95 2.06 -6.89 -20.83
N THR A 96 1.47 -5.92 -21.52
CA THR A 96 1.98 -5.45 -22.82
C THR A 96 3.19 -4.50 -22.66
N GLN A 97 3.30 -3.85 -21.51
CA GLN A 97 4.35 -2.86 -21.21
C GLN A 97 5.65 -3.49 -20.67
N VAL A 98 5.67 -4.78 -20.33
CA VAL A 98 6.89 -5.45 -19.81
C VAL A 98 8.06 -5.48 -20.81
N ASN A 99 7.82 -5.13 -22.08
CA ASN A 99 8.85 -5.01 -23.11
C ASN A 99 9.40 -3.58 -23.28
N ASP A 100 8.90 -2.62 -22.49
CA ASP A 100 9.47 -1.27 -22.43
C ASP A 100 10.79 -1.27 -21.64
N ASN A 101 11.43 -0.11 -21.48
CA ASN A 101 12.68 0.08 -20.74
C ASN A 101 12.48 0.73 -19.36
N LYS A 102 11.25 0.76 -18.87
CA LYS A 102 10.85 1.34 -17.59
C LYS A 102 9.59 0.66 -17.05
N GLU A 103 9.34 0.82 -15.76
CA GLU A 103 8.12 0.35 -15.12
C GLU A 103 6.95 1.31 -15.38
N HIS A 104 5.74 0.78 -15.49
CA HIS A 104 4.51 1.55 -15.65
C HIS A 104 3.62 1.34 -14.44
N ILE A 105 2.88 2.37 -14.05
CA ILE A 105 2.10 2.38 -12.80
C ILE A 105 0.66 2.83 -13.10
N TYR A 106 -0.30 2.06 -12.59
CA TYR A 106 -1.69 2.47 -12.47
C TYR A 106 -2.03 2.67 -10.99
N LEU A 107 -2.66 3.80 -10.69
CA LEU A 107 -3.38 3.98 -9.42
C LEU A 107 -4.86 3.90 -9.72
N LEU A 108 -5.59 3.11 -8.94
CA LEU A 108 -7.04 3.01 -9.04
C LEU A 108 -7.67 3.77 -7.88
N TRP A 109 -8.74 4.49 -8.18
CA TRP A 109 -9.49 5.27 -7.22
C TRP A 109 -10.99 5.08 -7.43
N GLU A 110 -11.78 5.42 -6.41
CA GLU A 110 -13.23 5.34 -6.45
C GLU A 110 -13.84 6.73 -6.47
N ASP A 111 -14.79 6.96 -7.38
CA ASP A 111 -15.55 8.19 -7.40
C ASP A 111 -16.62 8.25 -6.29
N SER A 112 -17.38 9.35 -6.25
CA SER A 112 -18.39 9.58 -5.22
C SER A 112 -19.57 8.60 -5.24
N ILE A 113 -19.74 7.83 -6.32
CA ILE A 113 -20.76 6.79 -6.44
C ILE A 113 -20.19 5.37 -6.27
N GLY A 114 -18.89 5.26 -5.92
CA GLY A 114 -18.21 3.99 -5.67
C GLY A 114 -17.79 3.24 -6.94
N GLN A 115 -17.72 3.92 -8.09
CA GLN A 115 -17.18 3.33 -9.31
C GLN A 115 -15.65 3.43 -9.30
N LEU A 116 -14.99 2.30 -9.56
CA LEU A 116 -13.53 2.23 -9.71
C LEU A 116 -13.11 2.76 -11.09
N HIS A 117 -12.10 3.63 -11.09
CA HIS A 117 -11.44 4.19 -12.25
C HIS A 117 -9.93 3.91 -12.18
N ASP A 118 -9.26 3.85 -13.33
CA ASP A 118 -7.82 3.73 -13.45
C ASP A 118 -7.20 4.95 -14.11
N ASP A 119 -6.05 5.40 -13.59
CA ASP A 119 -5.20 6.40 -14.21
C ASP A 119 -3.76 5.91 -14.29
N ILE A 120 -3.09 6.19 -15.41
CA ILE A 120 -1.63 6.06 -15.49
C ILE A 120 -1.04 7.23 -14.71
N TYR A 121 -0.62 6.95 -13.48
CA TYR A 121 -0.22 7.99 -12.53
C TYR A 121 1.30 8.15 -12.41
N GLY A 122 2.07 7.28 -13.05
CA GLY A 122 3.52 7.36 -12.98
C GLY A 122 4.25 6.32 -13.82
N THR A 123 5.57 6.46 -13.85
CA THR A 123 6.48 5.47 -14.43
C THR A 123 7.74 5.38 -13.57
N GLY A 124 8.40 4.23 -13.60
CA GLY A 124 9.74 4.07 -13.07
C GLY A 124 10.79 4.84 -13.89
N PRO A 125 12.02 4.95 -13.37
CA PRO A 125 13.15 5.52 -14.11
C PRO A 125 13.45 4.69 -15.38
N VAL A 126 13.86 5.37 -16.45
CA VAL A 126 14.33 4.71 -17.67
C VAL A 126 15.60 3.92 -17.36
N ASN A 127 15.61 2.64 -17.72
CA ASN A 127 16.68 1.71 -17.40
C ASN A 127 16.99 1.66 -15.89
N GLY A 128 15.96 1.74 -15.04
CA GLY A 128 16.05 1.53 -13.61
C GLY A 128 14.83 0.78 -13.10
N GLY A 129 15.00 0.04 -12.00
CA GLY A 129 13.88 -0.49 -11.23
C GLY A 129 13.35 0.54 -10.23
N GLY A 130 12.19 0.25 -9.67
CA GLY A 130 11.43 1.09 -8.77
C GLY A 130 10.28 1.82 -9.45
N ILE A 131 9.26 2.10 -8.65
CA ILE A 131 8.10 2.89 -9.04
C ILE A 131 8.23 4.32 -8.50
N ASN A 132 7.83 5.30 -9.31
CA ASN A 132 7.80 6.70 -8.93
C ASN A 132 6.42 7.30 -9.21
N PHE A 133 5.73 7.69 -8.15
CA PHE A 133 4.45 8.36 -8.20
C PHE A 133 4.35 9.34 -7.04
N ASN A 134 3.63 10.44 -7.26
CA ASN A 134 3.29 11.42 -6.24
C ASN A 134 1.78 11.45 -6.08
N PHE A 135 1.30 11.77 -4.89
CA PHE A 135 -0.11 12.00 -4.61
C PHE A 135 -0.24 13.13 -3.60
N ASP A 136 -1.38 13.81 -3.63
CA ASP A 136 -1.67 14.92 -2.75
C ASP A 136 -2.29 14.45 -1.44
N SER A 137 -2.20 15.28 -0.40
CA SER A 137 -2.86 15.00 0.86
C SER A 137 -4.37 14.91 0.68
N GLY A 138 -4.95 13.77 1.05
CA GLY A 138 -6.38 13.48 0.89
C GLY A 138 -6.69 12.57 -0.30
N ASP A 139 -5.72 12.30 -1.18
CA ASP A 139 -5.86 11.26 -2.19
C ASP A 139 -6.01 9.89 -1.52
N MET A 140 -6.92 9.08 -2.05
CA MET A 140 -7.29 7.78 -1.51
C MET A 140 -7.37 6.77 -2.65
N PHE A 141 -6.53 5.75 -2.61
CA PHE A 141 -6.41 4.76 -3.67
C PHE A 141 -6.98 3.42 -3.24
N SER A 142 -7.67 2.76 -4.16
CA SER A 142 -8.18 1.40 -4.01
C SER A 142 -7.18 0.36 -4.53
N ALA A 143 -6.27 0.73 -5.45
CA ALA A 143 -5.16 -0.14 -5.83
C ALA A 143 -3.93 0.63 -6.32
N LEU A 144 -2.78 -0.04 -6.22
CA LEU A 144 -1.51 0.34 -6.86
C LEU A 144 -1.05 -0.83 -7.71
N LEU A 145 -0.96 -0.67 -9.04
CA LEU A 145 -0.60 -1.75 -9.95
C LEU A 145 0.63 -1.32 -10.76
N HIS A 146 1.62 -2.18 -10.93
CA HIS A 146 2.80 -1.86 -11.73
C HIS A 146 3.38 -3.04 -12.51
N SER A 147 4.34 -2.74 -13.38
CA SER A 147 5.00 -3.74 -14.23
C SER A 147 6.51 -3.78 -14.00
N HIS A 148 7.06 -4.98 -13.81
CA HIS A 148 8.50 -5.23 -13.92
C HIS A 148 8.86 -5.54 -15.38
N TYR A 149 9.61 -4.64 -16.03
CA TYR A 149 9.99 -4.79 -17.44
C TYR A 149 11.18 -5.74 -17.65
N ASN A 150 11.48 -6.08 -18.91
CA ASN A 150 12.48 -7.08 -19.25
C ASN A 150 13.91 -6.54 -19.10
N ARG A 151 14.54 -6.83 -17.96
CA ARG A 151 15.94 -6.53 -17.68
C ARG A 151 16.54 -7.59 -16.73
N PRO A 152 17.84 -7.93 -16.82
CA PRO A 152 18.41 -9.07 -16.07
C PRO A 152 18.33 -9.02 -14.54
N ASP A 153 18.21 -7.84 -13.95
CA ASP A 153 18.12 -7.62 -12.50
C ASP A 153 16.69 -7.38 -12.01
N MET A 154 15.68 -7.40 -12.90
CA MET A 154 14.29 -7.28 -12.51
C MET A 154 13.80 -8.58 -11.85
N LEU A 155 13.06 -8.44 -10.76
CA LEU A 155 12.55 -9.56 -10.01
C LEU A 155 11.31 -10.18 -10.68
N SER A 156 11.16 -11.49 -10.53
CA SER A 156 9.99 -12.25 -10.99
C SER A 156 8.79 -12.16 -10.05
N THR A 157 8.85 -11.29 -9.04
CA THR A 157 7.83 -10.99 -8.01
C THR A 157 8.10 -9.59 -7.44
N PHE A 158 7.35 -9.15 -6.43
CA PHE A 158 7.54 -7.87 -5.75
C PHE A 158 8.97 -7.65 -5.24
N SER A 159 9.45 -6.42 -5.36
CA SER A 159 10.72 -5.91 -4.83
C SER A 159 10.57 -5.37 -3.40
N PHE A 160 11.69 -5.02 -2.78
CA PHE A 160 11.64 -4.31 -1.50
C PHE A 160 11.10 -2.88 -1.66
N ASP A 161 11.39 -2.22 -2.78
CA ASP A 161 10.92 -0.87 -3.07
C ASP A 161 9.38 -0.83 -3.26
N ASP A 162 8.80 -1.93 -3.74
CA ASP A 162 7.35 -2.12 -3.78
C ASP A 162 6.75 -2.12 -2.37
N PHE A 163 7.43 -2.75 -1.41
CA PHE A 163 7.00 -2.72 -0.01
C PHE A 163 7.11 -1.34 0.60
N ILE A 164 8.16 -0.60 0.27
CA ILE A 164 8.26 0.80 0.72
C ILE A 164 7.13 1.62 0.14
N SER A 165 6.70 1.33 -1.10
CA SER A 165 5.59 2.03 -1.74
C SER A 165 4.24 1.75 -1.06
N ILE A 166 3.91 0.52 -0.70
CA ILE A 166 2.68 0.25 0.07
C ILE A 166 2.78 0.82 1.50
N CYS A 167 3.97 0.80 2.12
CA CYS A 167 4.19 1.45 3.41
C CYS A 167 4.00 2.97 3.32
N ASN A 168 4.41 3.59 2.21
CA ASN A 168 4.22 5.01 1.94
C ASN A 168 2.72 5.37 1.92
N LEU A 169 1.93 4.57 1.18
CA LEU A 169 0.47 4.72 1.14
C LEU A 169 -0.17 4.54 2.52
N ALA A 170 0.27 3.56 3.31
CA ALA A 170 -0.23 3.34 4.67
C ALA A 170 0.17 4.48 5.63
N TYR A 171 1.42 4.93 5.57
CA TYR A 171 1.96 5.98 6.43
C TYR A 171 1.23 7.32 6.23
N PHE A 172 0.98 7.68 4.97
CA PHE A 172 0.24 8.91 4.63
C PHE A 172 -1.28 8.74 4.57
N ASN A 173 -1.81 7.60 5.02
CA ASN A 173 -3.24 7.31 5.05
C ASN A 173 -3.93 7.51 3.67
N ALA A 174 -3.26 7.05 2.60
CA ALA A 174 -3.73 7.12 1.22
C ALA A 174 -4.37 5.80 0.73
N ILE A 175 -4.63 4.85 1.65
CA ILE A 175 -5.34 3.60 1.36
C ILE A 175 -6.83 3.83 1.60
N LYS A 176 -7.63 3.73 0.54
CA LYS A 176 -9.08 4.01 0.57
C LYS A 176 -9.84 3.09 1.51
N ASP A 177 -9.67 1.79 1.32
CA ASP A 177 -10.28 0.74 2.13
C ASP A 177 -9.28 -0.40 2.35
N GLN A 178 -8.93 -0.59 3.61
CA GLN A 178 -7.92 -1.55 4.05
C GLN A 178 -8.35 -3.00 3.82
N ASN A 179 -9.65 -3.27 3.63
CA ASN A 179 -10.17 -4.61 3.39
C ASN A 179 -10.23 -4.99 1.93
N SER A 180 -10.20 -4.02 1.01
CA SER A 180 -10.31 -4.29 -0.43
C SER A 180 -9.09 -3.82 -1.22
N PHE A 181 -8.19 -3.04 -0.61
CA PHE A 181 -6.98 -2.57 -1.26
C PHE A 181 -6.10 -3.72 -1.75
N VAL A 182 -5.61 -3.57 -2.99
CA VAL A 182 -4.64 -4.48 -3.60
C VAL A 182 -3.44 -3.71 -4.14
N MET A 183 -2.25 -4.27 -3.95
CA MET A 183 -1.09 -3.89 -4.76
C MET A 183 -0.83 -5.00 -5.78
N GLY A 184 -0.70 -4.70 -7.06
CA GLY A 184 -0.55 -5.67 -8.13
C GLY A 184 0.77 -5.50 -8.87
N VAL A 185 1.39 -6.61 -9.26
CA VAL A 185 2.59 -6.58 -10.12
C VAL A 185 2.46 -7.59 -11.26
N VAL A 186 2.88 -7.17 -12.45
CA VAL A 186 3.05 -8.03 -13.62
C VAL A 186 4.51 -8.02 -14.03
N THR A 187 5.12 -9.18 -14.28
CA THR A 187 6.56 -9.24 -14.61
C THR A 187 6.83 -9.78 -16.01
N ALA A 188 7.97 -9.39 -16.58
CA ALA A 188 8.51 -9.95 -17.81
C ALA A 188 8.80 -11.47 -17.74
N SER A 189 8.86 -12.05 -16.53
CA SER A 189 8.98 -13.50 -16.32
C SER A 189 7.66 -14.25 -16.55
N GLY A 190 6.59 -13.57 -16.95
CA GLY A 190 5.28 -14.16 -17.20
C GLY A 190 4.45 -14.40 -15.94
N THR A 191 4.77 -13.69 -14.85
CA THR A 191 4.06 -13.83 -13.57
C THR A 191 3.18 -12.62 -13.28
N GLN A 192 2.13 -12.85 -12.49
CA GLN A 192 1.24 -11.79 -11.99
C GLN A 192 0.83 -12.09 -10.55
N TYR A 193 0.94 -11.09 -9.69
CA TYR A 193 0.59 -11.23 -8.27
C TYR A 193 -0.25 -10.07 -7.78
N MET A 194 -0.96 -10.34 -6.69
CA MET A 194 -1.56 -9.33 -5.83
C MET A 194 -1.01 -9.49 -4.43
N MET A 195 -0.80 -8.35 -3.79
CA MET A 195 -0.57 -8.24 -2.37
C MET A 195 -1.82 -7.64 -1.74
N VAL A 196 -2.27 -8.25 -0.64
CA VAL A 196 -3.40 -7.75 0.14
C VAL A 196 -2.98 -7.47 1.56
N ILE A 197 -3.71 -6.55 2.18
CA ILE A 197 -3.58 -6.23 3.59
C ILE A 197 -4.40 -7.26 4.35
N ASP A 198 -3.73 -8.14 5.09
CA ASP A 198 -4.37 -9.12 5.98
C ASP A 198 -4.68 -8.48 7.33
N ASP A 199 -3.72 -7.71 7.86
CA ASP A 199 -3.81 -6.97 9.12
C ASP A 199 -3.23 -5.56 8.95
N TYR A 200 -4.11 -4.54 8.92
CA TYR A 200 -3.69 -3.16 8.73
C TYR A 200 -2.92 -2.60 9.92
N THR A 201 -3.18 -3.05 11.15
CA THR A 201 -2.47 -2.55 12.32
C THR A 201 -1.00 -2.96 12.28
N LYS A 202 -0.73 -4.18 11.82
CA LYS A 202 0.63 -4.66 11.56
C LYS A 202 1.30 -3.88 10.44
N LEU A 203 0.59 -3.67 9.32
CA LEU A 203 1.12 -2.87 8.20
C LEU A 203 1.45 -1.45 8.63
N ALA A 204 0.54 -0.78 9.33
CA ALA A 204 0.74 0.58 9.83
C ALA A 204 1.91 0.64 10.82
N THR A 205 2.06 -0.35 11.70
CA THR A 205 3.20 -0.43 12.63
C THR A 205 4.52 -0.56 11.86
N PHE A 206 4.57 -1.45 10.88
CA PHE A 206 5.74 -1.65 10.03
C PHE A 206 6.06 -0.40 9.19
N ALA A 207 5.06 0.23 8.60
CA ALA A 207 5.22 1.48 7.86
C ALA A 207 5.78 2.61 8.74
N ASN A 208 5.32 2.75 9.98
CA ASN A 208 5.88 3.74 10.91
C ASN A 208 7.34 3.47 11.30
N GLN A 209 7.84 2.23 11.17
CA GLN A 209 9.28 1.93 11.36
C GLN A 209 10.10 2.31 10.13
N MET A 210 9.48 2.26 8.94
CA MET A 210 10.10 2.60 7.67
C MET A 210 10.26 4.10 7.45
N PHE A 211 9.50 4.95 8.15
CA PHE A 211 9.53 6.40 7.96
C PHE A 211 9.75 7.15 9.28
N ILE A 212 10.71 8.07 9.30
CA ILE A 212 10.91 9.05 10.38
C ILE A 212 10.54 10.42 9.83
N ASN A 213 9.52 11.06 10.41
CA ASN A 213 9.02 12.37 9.98
C ASN A 213 8.67 12.44 8.47
N GLY A 214 8.07 11.38 7.94
CA GLY A 214 7.71 11.28 6.51
C GLY A 214 8.88 11.01 5.56
N VAL A 215 10.08 10.74 6.07
CA VAL A 215 11.26 10.39 5.27
C VAL A 215 11.63 8.93 5.50
N TYR A 216 11.95 8.19 4.44
CA TYR A 216 12.41 6.82 4.55
C TYR A 216 13.62 6.72 5.49
N ASN A 217 13.54 5.80 6.45
CA ASN A 217 14.58 5.58 7.44
C ASN A 217 15.63 4.62 6.90
N GLU A 218 16.75 5.16 6.44
CA GLU A 218 17.88 4.39 5.90
C GLU A 218 18.52 3.42 6.91
N GLU A 219 18.31 3.61 8.22
CA GLU A 219 18.77 2.66 9.24
C GLU A 219 18.12 1.27 9.09
N ASN A 220 17.04 1.17 8.33
CA ASN A 220 16.43 -0.09 7.92
C ASN A 220 17.19 -0.82 6.80
N GLY A 221 18.39 -0.38 6.40
CA GLY A 221 19.24 -1.05 5.41
C GLY A 221 19.47 -2.54 5.71
N ASN A 222 19.51 -2.93 6.99
CA ASN A 222 19.59 -4.34 7.39
C ASN A 222 18.36 -5.17 6.97
N LEU A 223 17.18 -4.57 6.83
CA LEU A 223 15.97 -5.25 6.33
C LEU A 223 16.02 -5.38 4.81
N TYR A 224 16.45 -4.33 4.11
CA TYR A 224 16.71 -4.35 2.67
C TYR A 224 17.69 -5.48 2.32
N GLU A 225 18.84 -5.54 2.99
CA GLU A 225 19.83 -6.59 2.75
C GLU A 225 19.28 -7.98 3.07
N ARG A 226 18.54 -8.14 4.17
CA ARG A 226 17.93 -9.43 4.52
C ARG A 226 16.90 -9.87 3.50
N PHE A 227 16.14 -8.95 2.92
CA PHE A 227 15.20 -9.25 1.85
C PHE A 227 15.93 -9.83 0.64
N TYR A 228 16.94 -9.12 0.11
CA TYR A 228 17.61 -9.54 -1.12
C TYR A 228 18.59 -10.70 -0.94
N ASN A 229 19.25 -10.82 0.23
CA ASN A 229 20.22 -11.88 0.48
C ASN A 229 19.57 -13.22 0.85
N ASN A 230 18.39 -13.18 1.48
CA ASN A 230 17.79 -14.39 2.09
C ASN A 230 16.40 -14.74 1.54
N SER A 231 15.75 -13.85 0.80
CA SER A 231 14.34 -14.03 0.42
C SER A 231 14.16 -14.01 -1.10
N VAL A 232 14.47 -12.88 -1.74
CA VAL A 232 14.15 -12.66 -3.17
C VAL A 232 15.38 -12.17 -3.90
N PHE A 233 15.73 -12.81 -5.02
CA PHE A 233 16.90 -12.45 -5.81
C PHE A 233 16.64 -12.69 -7.30
N SER A 234 17.18 -11.85 -8.18
CA SER A 234 16.91 -11.94 -9.62
C SER A 234 17.43 -13.23 -10.27
N ALA A 235 18.49 -13.83 -9.72
CA ALA A 235 19.02 -15.09 -10.21
C ALA A 235 18.28 -16.34 -9.69
N ASN A 236 17.32 -16.18 -8.77
CA ASN A 236 16.50 -17.30 -8.29
C ASN A 236 15.49 -17.74 -9.36
N THR A 237 15.00 -18.97 -9.23
CA THR A 237 13.80 -19.39 -9.97
C THR A 237 12.57 -18.64 -9.47
N ILE A 238 11.51 -18.62 -10.29
CA ILE A 238 10.21 -18.01 -9.94
C ILE A 238 9.70 -18.60 -8.62
N GLU A 239 9.71 -19.92 -8.49
CA GLU A 239 9.18 -20.63 -7.33
C GLU A 239 9.96 -20.30 -6.05
N ASN A 240 11.28 -20.16 -6.15
CA ASN A 240 12.12 -19.78 -5.01
C ASN A 240 11.83 -18.35 -4.55
N ASN A 241 11.65 -17.42 -5.50
CA ASN A 241 11.26 -16.04 -5.18
C ASN A 241 9.85 -15.96 -4.58
N GLU A 242 8.90 -16.74 -5.07
CA GLU A 242 7.55 -16.82 -4.51
C GLU A 242 7.57 -17.30 -3.04
N VAL A 243 8.24 -18.42 -2.78
CA VAL A 243 8.38 -18.99 -1.43
C VAL A 243 9.15 -18.05 -0.51
N GLY A 244 10.26 -17.49 -0.99
CA GLY A 244 11.09 -16.56 -0.23
C GLY A 244 10.35 -15.27 0.13
N LEU A 245 9.59 -14.70 -0.80
CA LEU A 245 8.76 -13.52 -0.56
C LEU A 245 7.69 -13.79 0.49
N ALA A 246 6.94 -14.88 0.34
CA ALA A 246 5.90 -15.25 1.30
C ALA A 246 6.49 -15.56 2.69
N PHE A 247 7.67 -16.17 2.76
CA PHE A 247 8.38 -16.40 4.02
C PHE A 247 8.81 -15.09 4.67
N PHE A 248 9.35 -14.15 3.89
CA PHE A 248 9.72 -12.82 4.37
C PHE A 248 8.51 -12.13 5.00
N LEU A 249 7.39 -12.05 4.28
CA LEU A 249 6.15 -11.43 4.74
C LEU A 249 5.66 -12.00 6.08
N GLU A 250 5.72 -13.33 6.23
CA GLU A 250 5.32 -13.99 7.46
C GLU A 250 6.33 -13.78 8.59
N SER A 251 7.63 -13.87 8.31
CA SER A 251 8.70 -13.74 9.31
C SER A 251 8.80 -12.34 9.91
N GLN A 252 8.47 -11.32 9.11
CA GLN A 252 8.46 -9.92 9.53
C GLN A 252 7.11 -9.50 10.12
N ASP A 253 6.09 -10.38 10.07
CA ASP A 253 4.73 -10.14 10.56
C ASP A 253 4.13 -8.81 10.06
N ILE A 254 4.32 -8.49 8.77
CA ILE A 254 4.00 -7.17 8.20
C ILE A 254 2.48 -6.96 8.05
N GLY A 255 1.68 -8.04 8.14
CA GLY A 255 0.24 -7.96 7.88
C GLY A 255 -0.11 -7.93 6.40
N LEU A 256 0.78 -8.40 5.53
CA LEU A 256 0.57 -8.54 4.09
C LEU A 256 0.55 -10.02 3.68
N LYS A 257 -0.21 -10.36 2.63
CA LYS A 257 -0.26 -11.69 2.04
C LYS A 257 -0.09 -11.64 0.53
N LEU A 258 0.59 -12.64 -0.02
CA LEU A 258 0.87 -12.79 -1.44
C LEU A 258 -0.13 -13.74 -2.10
N LEU A 259 -0.72 -13.31 -3.20
CA LEU A 259 -1.58 -14.10 -4.07
C LEU A 259 -1.02 -14.14 -5.49
N LYS A 260 -1.02 -15.31 -6.12
CA LYS A 260 -0.66 -15.54 -7.51
C LYS A 260 -1.91 -15.62 -8.38
N GLY A 261 -1.95 -14.85 -9.45
CA GLY A 261 -3.02 -14.92 -10.45
C GLY A 261 -2.68 -15.92 -11.56
N ASP A 262 -3.69 -16.55 -12.13
CA ASP A 262 -3.55 -17.21 -13.43
C ASP A 262 -3.36 -16.18 -14.56
N ASP A 263 -3.08 -16.66 -15.78
CA ASP A 263 -2.75 -15.78 -16.91
C ASP A 263 -3.87 -14.78 -17.25
N GLN A 264 -5.11 -15.12 -16.91
CA GLN A 264 -6.29 -14.30 -17.19
C GLN A 264 -6.72 -13.46 -15.98
N MET A 265 -6.07 -13.64 -14.82
CA MET A 265 -6.41 -13.02 -13.52
C MET A 265 -7.81 -13.37 -13.02
N GLU A 266 -8.33 -14.52 -13.44
CA GLU A 266 -9.65 -15.02 -13.04
C GLU A 266 -9.54 -15.87 -11.78
N ASN A 267 -8.48 -16.67 -11.69
CA ASN A 267 -8.21 -17.53 -10.54
C ASN A 267 -6.99 -17.05 -9.77
N TRP A 268 -7.07 -17.17 -8.45
CA TRP A 268 -6.02 -16.72 -7.54
C TRP A 268 -5.65 -17.81 -6.55
N GLN A 269 -4.37 -17.87 -6.21
CA GLN A 269 -3.84 -18.79 -5.21
C GLN A 269 -3.08 -17.99 -4.15
N GLN A 270 -3.46 -18.13 -2.88
CA GLN A 270 -2.75 -17.52 -1.77
C GLN A 270 -1.54 -18.39 -1.39
N PHE A 271 -0.38 -17.77 -1.18
CA PHE A 271 0.74 -18.45 -0.54
C PHE A 271 0.51 -18.53 0.98
N THR A 272 0.51 -19.76 1.49
CA THR A 272 0.32 -20.05 2.92
C THR A 272 1.12 -21.28 3.33
N LYS A 273 1.38 -21.45 4.63
CA LYS A 273 1.95 -22.68 5.17
C LYS A 273 0.97 -23.84 5.02
N ASN A 274 1.44 -24.95 4.47
CA ASN A 274 0.72 -26.21 4.45
C ASN A 274 0.85 -26.96 5.79
N ASN A 275 0.24 -28.14 5.89
CA ASN A 275 0.24 -28.96 7.11
C ASN A 275 1.64 -29.43 7.53
N GLN A 276 2.63 -29.36 6.64
CA GLN A 276 4.04 -29.68 6.88
C GLN A 276 4.87 -28.44 7.26
N GLY A 277 4.24 -27.26 7.35
CA GLY A 277 4.91 -25.99 7.65
C GLY A 277 5.63 -25.36 6.46
N ASN A 278 5.52 -25.94 5.26
CA ASN A 278 6.13 -25.40 4.04
C ASN A 278 5.16 -24.41 3.37
N ILE A 279 5.70 -23.32 2.82
CA ILE A 279 4.89 -22.38 2.04
C ILE A 279 4.56 -22.98 0.69
N ALA A 280 3.27 -22.95 0.33
CA ALA A 280 2.75 -23.41 -0.95
C ALA A 280 1.53 -22.58 -1.37
N PRO A 281 1.24 -22.49 -2.67
CA PRO A 281 0.01 -21.87 -3.16
C PRO A 281 -1.20 -22.73 -2.81
N ALA A 282 -2.27 -22.10 -2.32
CA ALA A 282 -3.57 -22.70 -2.07
C ALA A 282 -4.65 -21.90 -2.82
N ASN A 283 -5.54 -22.58 -3.54
CA ASN A 283 -6.57 -21.92 -4.32
C ASN A 283 -7.50 -21.09 -3.42
N CYS A 284 -7.82 -19.88 -3.89
CA CYS A 284 -8.93 -19.09 -3.38
C CYS A 284 -10.24 -19.69 -3.91
N ASN A 285 -10.74 -20.74 -3.24
CA ASN A 285 -12.05 -21.37 -3.51
C ASN A 285 -13.16 -20.66 -2.74
#